data_AF-A0A9E4CI07-F1
#
_entry.id   AF-A0A9E4CI07-F1
#
_cell.length_a   1.000
_cell.length_b   1.000
_cell.length_c   1.000
_cell.angle_alpha   90.00
_cell.angle_beta   90.00
_cell.angle_gamma   90.00
#
_symmetry.space_group_name_H-M   'P 1'
#
loop_
_entity.id
_entity.type
_entity.pdbx_description
1 polymer ?
#
loop_
_entity_poly.entity_id
_entity_poly.type
_entity_poly.pdbx_seq_one_letter_code
_entity_poly.pdbx_strand_id
1 'polypeptide(L)'
;MAGPAVTATLGGFNGNRSETNNNDNGEFLYAGRLALAPSSGSLELGVNAAYSRDRNATVAGESFRGKRFLAGGDIRWQDGPVLLAGEYIYASLKSSGAEINPAGFHATAGYMVAQNQQLLFRFDSFRPDGQSADSDQVIF
;
A
#
# COMPACT_ATOMS: atom_id res chain seq x y z
N MET A 1 25.39 4.45 -20.32
CA MET A 1 24.51 3.64 -19.45
C MET A 1 23.79 4.60 -18.53
N ALA A 2 22.46 4.52 -18.42
CA ALA A 2 21.72 5.34 -17.46
C ALA A 2 22.07 4.88 -16.04
N GLY A 3 22.33 5.83 -15.13
CA GLY A 3 22.54 5.53 -13.72
C GLY A 3 21.27 5.03 -13.03
N PRO A 4 21.35 4.59 -11.77
CA PRO A 4 20.16 4.25 -11.00
C PRO A 4 19.18 5.43 -10.99
N ALA A 5 17.90 5.16 -11.23
CA ALA A 5 16.85 6.17 -11.16
C ALA A 5 16.27 6.19 -9.74
N VAL A 6 16.17 7.39 -9.17
CA VAL A 6 15.48 7.65 -7.90
C VAL A 6 14.33 8.60 -8.18
N THR A 7 13.12 8.20 -7.78
CA THR A 7 11.92 9.04 -7.88
C THR A 7 11.37 9.30 -6.49
N ALA A 8 11.12 10.57 -6.18
CA ALA A 8 10.42 10.98 -4.96
C ALA A 8 9.10 11.65 -5.35
N THR A 9 8.01 11.23 -4.70
CA THR A 9 6.68 11.80 -4.88
C THR A 9 6.12 12.19 -3.52
N LEU A 10 5.56 13.39 -3.42
CA LEU A 10 4.94 13.92 -2.21
C LEU A 10 3.58 14.52 -2.58
N GLY A 11 2.59 14.38 -1.71
CA GLY A 11 1.25 14.91 -1.94
C GLY A 11 0.54 15.27 -0.64
N GLY A 12 -0.29 16.31 -0.72
CA GLY A 12 -1.25 16.71 0.31
C GLY A 12 -2.67 16.59 -0.24
N PHE A 13 -3.54 15.89 0.48
CA PHE A 13 -4.89 15.56 0.03
C PHE A 13 -5.90 16.06 1.06
N ASN A 14 -6.83 16.89 0.61
CA ASN A 14 -8.02 17.27 1.37
C ASN A 14 -9.18 16.42 0.86
N GLY A 15 -10.00 15.88 1.76
CA GLY A 15 -11.06 14.92 1.43
C GLY A 15 -11.98 15.35 0.29
N ASN A 16 -12.57 14.36 -0.37
CA ASN A 16 -13.45 14.59 -1.51
C ASN A 16 -14.79 15.10 -0.96
N ARG A 17 -15.13 16.35 -1.28
CA ARG A 17 -16.30 17.15 -0.87
C ARG A 17 -17.68 16.59 -1.32
N SER A 18 -17.84 15.26 -1.41
CA SER A 18 -19.10 14.59 -1.74
C SER A 18 -19.94 14.48 -0.48
N GLU A 19 -21.13 15.08 -0.51
CA GLU A 19 -22.04 15.45 0.60
C GLU A 19 -22.56 14.30 1.51
N THR A 20 -21.94 13.13 1.47
CA THR A 20 -22.23 11.96 2.33
C THR A 20 -21.03 11.51 3.17
N ASN A 21 -19.82 11.96 2.83
CA ASN A 21 -18.62 11.73 3.63
C ASN A 21 -18.29 13.04 4.36
N ASN A 22 -18.53 13.07 5.67
CA ASN A 22 -18.19 14.18 6.56
C ASN A 22 -16.67 14.36 6.75
N ASN A 23 -15.88 14.24 5.68
CA ASN A 23 -14.46 14.54 5.69
C ASN A 23 -14.22 16.04 5.40
N ASP A 24 -14.94 16.90 6.10
CA ASP A 24 -14.68 18.35 6.16
C ASP A 24 -14.05 18.63 7.53
N ASN A 25 -12.78 18.25 7.68
CA ASN A 25 -12.09 18.32 8.98
C ASN A 25 -10.95 19.36 9.00
N GLY A 26 -10.73 20.08 7.90
CA GLY A 26 -9.66 21.09 7.77
C GLY A 26 -8.24 20.53 7.88
N GLU A 27 -8.07 19.20 7.90
CA GLU A 27 -6.80 18.52 8.12
C GLU A 27 -6.46 17.65 6.89
N PHE A 28 -5.26 17.81 6.36
CA PHE A 28 -4.81 17.11 5.15
C PHE A 28 -4.27 15.71 5.50
N LEU A 29 -4.45 14.77 4.58
CA LEU A 29 -3.60 13.59 4.48
C LEU A 29 -2.32 13.98 3.75
N TYR A 30 -1.17 13.70 4.34
CA TYR A 30 0.12 13.84 3.68
C TYR A 30 0.63 12.45 3.32
N ALA A 31 1.09 12.26 2.08
CA ALA A 31 1.67 11.01 1.63
C ALA A 31 2.95 11.25 0.85
N GLY A 32 3.86 10.28 0.94
CA GLY A 32 5.12 10.28 0.21
C GLY A 32 5.51 8.89 -0.25
N ARG A 33 6.25 8.83 -1.35
CA ARG A 33 6.86 7.61 -1.89
C ARG A 33 8.28 7.89 -2.37
N LEU A 34 9.19 6.98 -2.07
CA LEU A 34 10.51 6.90 -2.68
C LEU A 34 10.58 5.61 -3.48
N ALA A 35 11.00 5.70 -4.74
CA ALA A 35 11.20 4.56 -5.63
C ALA A 35 12.63 4.56 -6.18
N LEU A 36 13.24 3.38 -6.22
CA LEU A 36 14.58 3.11 -6.74
C LEU A 36 14.48 2.08 -7.86
N ALA A 37 15.02 2.40 -9.03
CA ALA A 37 15.26 1.44 -10.10
C ALA A 37 16.77 1.39 -10.41
N PRO A 38 17.50 0.35 -9.97
CA PRO A 38 18.90 0.18 -10.30
C PRO A 38 19.12 0.08 -11.82
N SER A 39 20.36 0.35 -12.25
CA SER A 39 20.73 0.45 -13.65
C SER A 39 20.56 -0.84 -14.48
N SER A 40 20.36 -2.00 -13.84
CA SER A 40 20.02 -3.25 -14.55
C SER A 40 18.61 -3.23 -15.12
N GLY A 41 17.71 -2.37 -14.64
CA GLY A 41 16.32 -2.27 -15.08
C GLY A 41 15.42 -3.44 -14.64
N SER A 42 16.00 -4.53 -14.14
CA SER A 42 15.26 -5.73 -13.70
C SER A 42 14.70 -5.62 -12.28
N LEU A 43 15.08 -4.61 -11.50
CA LEU A 43 14.67 -4.47 -10.10
C LEU A 43 14.05 -3.08 -9.88
N GLU A 44 12.95 -3.04 -9.14
CA GLU A 44 12.33 -1.84 -8.62
C GLU A 44 12.06 -2.04 -7.14
N LEU A 45 12.37 -1.02 -6.33
CA LEU A 45 12.10 -0.98 -4.90
C LEU A 45 11.30 0.28 -4.58
N GLY A 46 10.33 0.17 -3.69
CA GLY A 46 9.51 1.28 -3.23
C GLY A 46 9.33 1.28 -1.72
N VAL A 47 9.28 2.47 -1.15
CA VAL A 47 8.76 2.69 0.22
C VAL A 47 7.78 3.85 0.21
N ASN A 48 6.70 3.71 0.96
CA ASN A 48 5.67 4.73 1.09
C ASN A 48 5.29 4.95 2.54
N ALA A 49 4.88 6.19 2.84
CA ALA A 49 4.32 6.54 4.13
C ALA A 49 3.21 7.58 3.94
N ALA A 50 2.20 7.53 4.81
CA ALA A 50 1.14 8.51 4.86
C ALA A 50 0.73 8.80 6.30
N TYR A 51 0.26 10.03 6.54
CA TYR A 51 -0.18 10.49 7.84
C TYR A 51 -1.37 11.42 7.71
N SER A 52 -2.39 11.19 8.55
CA SER A 52 -3.52 12.10 8.74
C SER A 52 -3.93 12.18 10.20
N ARG A 53 -4.65 13.26 10.51
CA ARG A 53 -5.49 13.37 11.70
C ARG A 53 -6.91 13.51 11.21
N ASP A 54 -7.76 12.61 11.67
CA ASP A 54 -9.09 12.43 11.15
C ASP A 54 -10.10 12.77 12.25
N ARG A 55 -11.13 13.55 11.91
CA ARG A 55 -12.22 13.88 12.86
C ARG A 55 -13.49 13.09 12.61
N ASN A 56 -13.71 12.67 11.36
CA ASN A 56 -14.88 11.92 10.93
C ASN A 56 -14.61 11.22 9.58
N ALA A 57 -13.48 10.50 9.50
CA ALA A 57 -13.17 9.69 8.32
C ALA A 57 -13.91 8.36 8.39
N THR A 58 -14.13 7.71 7.26
CA THR A 58 -14.58 6.30 7.24
C THR A 58 -13.36 5.42 7.02
N VAL A 59 -13.07 4.49 7.94
CA VAL A 59 -11.97 3.53 7.86
C VAL A 59 -12.54 2.14 8.10
N ALA A 60 -12.31 1.22 7.15
CA ALA A 60 -12.87 -0.14 7.18
C ALA A 60 -14.41 -0.20 7.35
N GLY A 61 -15.12 0.80 6.84
CA GLY A 61 -16.58 0.91 6.95
C GLY A 61 -17.08 1.57 8.24
N GLU A 62 -16.20 1.88 9.18
CA GLU A 62 -16.55 2.49 10.48
C GLU A 62 -16.12 3.96 10.54
N SER A 63 -16.83 4.75 11.35
CA SER A 63 -16.44 6.15 11.63
C SER A 63 -15.18 6.18 12.49
N PHE A 64 -14.18 6.92 12.03
CA PHE A 64 -12.87 7.03 12.65
C PHE A 64 -12.55 8.48 13.00
N ARG A 65 -12.15 8.66 14.26
CA ARG A 65 -11.60 9.90 14.81
C ARG A 65 -10.29 9.60 15.52
N GLY A 66 -9.20 10.17 15.05
CA GLY A 66 -7.88 9.81 15.57
C GLY A 66 -6.70 10.23 14.72
N LYS A 67 -5.54 9.65 15.02
CA LYS A 67 -4.35 9.73 14.17
C LYS A 67 -4.26 8.45 13.33
N ARG A 68 -4.03 8.61 12.04
CA ARG A 68 -3.77 7.51 11.13
C ARG A 68 -2.39 7.66 10.54
N PHE A 69 -1.60 6.62 10.66
CA PHE A 69 -0.32 6.47 9.99
C PHE A 69 -0.37 5.22 9.11
N LEU A 70 0.16 5.29 7.90
CA LEU A 70 0.36 4.14 7.02
C LEU A 70 1.81 4.12 6.59
N ALA A 71 2.38 2.93 6.49
CA ALA A 71 3.68 2.71 5.88
C ALA A 71 3.66 1.43 5.07
N GLY A 72 4.50 1.36 4.06
CA GLY A 72 4.64 0.17 3.25
C GLY A 72 5.89 0.19 2.41
N GLY A 73 6.14 -0.93 1.77
CA GLY A 73 7.19 -1.05 0.78
C GLY A 73 6.92 -2.20 -0.17
N ASP A 74 7.48 -2.06 -1.36
CA ASP A 74 7.29 -2.99 -2.45
C ASP A 74 8.62 -3.30 -3.14
N ILE A 75 8.65 -4.48 -3.74
CA ILE A 75 9.72 -4.95 -4.59
C ILE A 75 9.09 -5.54 -5.84
N ARG A 76 9.70 -5.25 -6.98
CA ARG A 76 9.41 -5.91 -8.26
C ARG A 76 10.71 -6.29 -8.91
N TRP A 77 10.84 -7.57 -9.24
CA TRP A 77 11.93 -8.09 -10.04
C TRP A 77 11.39 -8.74 -11.30
N GLN A 78 11.92 -8.36 -12.45
CA GLN A 78 11.55 -8.91 -13.74
C GLN A 78 12.80 -9.15 -14.58
N ASP A 79 13.05 -10.40 -14.94
CA ASP A 79 14.17 -10.80 -15.79
C ASP A 79 13.74 -11.94 -16.72
N GLY A 80 13.93 -11.73 -18.03
CA GLY A 80 13.44 -12.64 -19.06
C GLY A 80 11.95 -12.98 -18.90
N PRO A 81 11.57 -14.27 -18.82
CA PRO A 81 10.18 -14.68 -18.70
C PRO A 81 9.63 -14.60 -17.26
N VAL A 82 10.46 -14.30 -16.26
CA VAL A 82 10.10 -14.39 -14.84
C VAL A 82 9.71 -13.02 -14.28
N LEU A 83 8.63 -13.01 -13.50
CA LEU A 83 8.22 -11.88 -12.67
C LEU A 83 8.13 -12.35 -11.22
N LEU A 84 8.75 -11.61 -10.30
CA LEU A 84 8.51 -11.71 -8.86
C LEU A 84 8.15 -10.33 -8.34
N ALA A 85 7.12 -10.22 -7.53
CA ALA A 85 6.75 -8.95 -6.90
C ALA A 85 6.15 -9.17 -5.52
N GLY A 86 6.19 -8.16 -4.68
CA GLY A 86 5.48 -8.18 -3.41
C GLY A 86 5.37 -6.79 -2.82
N GLU A 87 4.38 -6.62 -1.96
CA GLU A 87 4.14 -5.41 -1.20
C GLU A 87 3.82 -5.80 0.24
N TYR A 88 4.32 -5.03 1.20
CA TYR A 88 3.90 -5.07 2.59
C TYR A 88 3.30 -3.73 2.97
N ILE A 89 2.18 -3.76 3.69
CA ILE A 89 1.51 -2.58 4.23
C ILE A 89 1.28 -2.73 5.73
N TYR A 90 1.37 -1.61 6.42
CA TYR A 90 1.09 -1.45 7.83
C TYR A 90 0.31 -0.16 8.05
N ALA A 91 -0.67 -0.18 8.94
CA ALA A 91 -1.29 1.03 9.46
C ALA A 91 -1.21 1.06 10.98
N SER A 92 -1.23 2.27 11.55
CA SER A 92 -1.49 2.51 12.97
C SER A 92 -2.64 3.50 13.07
N LEU A 93 -3.74 3.06 13.66
CA LEU A 93 -4.99 3.78 13.80
C LEU A 93 -5.23 4.05 15.28
N LYS A 94 -4.91 5.26 15.74
CA LYS A 94 -5.01 5.66 17.15
C LYS A 94 -6.24 6.51 17.37
N SER A 95 -7.26 5.98 18.04
CA SER A 95 -8.46 6.71 18.46
C SER A 95 -8.46 6.94 19.98
N SER A 96 -9.44 7.69 20.49
CA SER A 96 -9.58 7.92 21.93
C SER A 96 -10.03 6.65 22.66
N GLY A 97 -9.06 5.81 23.03
CA GLY A 97 -9.28 4.59 23.83
C GLY A 97 -8.95 3.28 23.11
N ALA A 98 -8.59 3.31 21.82
CA ALA A 98 -8.18 2.13 21.08
C ALA A 98 -7.03 2.44 20.11
N GLU A 99 -6.18 1.45 19.89
CA GLU A 99 -5.16 1.45 18.85
C GLU A 99 -5.30 0.15 18.06
N ILE A 100 -5.36 0.26 16.74
CA ILE A 100 -5.46 -0.87 15.82
C ILE A 100 -4.32 -0.76 14.82
N ASN A 101 -3.58 -1.84 14.62
CA ASN A 101 -2.38 -1.88 13.80
C ASN A 101 -2.47 -2.96 12.72
N PRO A 102 -3.40 -2.83 11.75
CA PRO A 102 -3.56 -3.86 10.74
C PRO A 102 -2.35 -3.88 9.82
N ALA A 103 -1.98 -5.07 9.38
CA ALA A 103 -0.86 -5.28 8.48
C ALA A 103 -1.20 -6.37 7.46
N GLY A 104 -0.56 -6.31 6.31
CA GLY A 104 -0.72 -7.33 5.29
C GLY A 104 0.39 -7.30 4.27
N PHE A 105 0.45 -8.36 3.50
CA PHE A 105 1.34 -8.43 2.36
C PHE A 105 0.70 -9.21 1.23
N HIS A 106 1.26 -9.02 0.04
CA HIS A 106 1.10 -9.97 -1.04
C HIS A 106 2.44 -10.34 -1.65
N ALA A 107 2.50 -11.53 -2.23
CA ALA A 107 3.61 -12.01 -3.04
C ALA A 107 3.05 -12.54 -4.35
N THR A 108 3.65 -12.14 -5.46
CA THR A 108 3.26 -12.50 -6.81
C THR A 108 4.44 -13.16 -7.52
N ALA A 109 4.18 -14.29 -8.17
CA ALA A 109 5.10 -14.92 -9.12
C ALA A 109 4.42 -15.00 -10.48
N GLY A 110 5.20 -14.82 -11.54
CA GLY A 110 4.71 -14.91 -12.91
C GLY A 110 5.72 -15.52 -13.87
N TYR A 111 5.21 -16.20 -14.89
CA TYR A 111 6.04 -16.80 -15.94
C TYR A 111 5.39 -16.66 -17.31
N MET A 112 6.14 -16.12 -18.28
CA MET A 112 5.70 -16.03 -19.68
C MET A 112 5.71 -17.42 -20.33
N VAL A 113 4.54 -17.95 -20.66
CA VAL A 113 4.37 -19.24 -21.34
C VAL A 113 4.31 -19.10 -22.87
N ALA A 114 4.04 -17.88 -23.36
CA ALA A 114 4.17 -17.49 -24.75
C ALA A 114 4.56 -16.00 -24.83
N GLN A 115 4.78 -15.45 -26.03
CA GLN A 115 5.18 -14.04 -26.20
C GLN A 115 4.20 -13.03 -25.56
N ASN A 116 2.93 -13.40 -25.43
CA ASN A 116 1.86 -12.56 -24.90
C ASN A 116 0.97 -13.27 -23.87
N GLN A 117 1.42 -14.38 -23.30
CA GLN A 117 0.68 -15.15 -22.31
C GLN A 117 1.55 -15.33 -21.07
N GLN A 118 1.01 -14.94 -19.91
CA GLN A 118 1.68 -15.06 -18.62
C GLN A 118 0.78 -15.86 -17.68
N LEU A 119 1.36 -16.85 -17.01
CA LEU A 119 0.74 -17.44 -15.82
C LEU A 119 1.12 -16.60 -14.61
N LEU A 120 0.15 -16.31 -13.75
CA LEU A 120 0.36 -15.57 -12.52
C LEU A 120 -0.12 -16.41 -11.33
N PHE A 121 0.60 -16.26 -10.23
CA PHE A 121 0.23 -16.79 -8.94
C PHE A 121 0.42 -15.66 -7.94
N ARG A 122 -0.61 -15.37 -7.15
CA ARG A 122 -0.54 -14.38 -6.08
C ARG A 122 -1.06 -14.98 -4.79
N PHE A 123 -0.33 -14.74 -3.72
CA PHE A 123 -0.74 -15.00 -2.35
C PHE A 123 -0.91 -13.68 -1.62
N ASP A 124 -2.04 -13.50 -0.96
CA ASP A 124 -2.38 -12.35 -0.13
C ASP A 124 -2.59 -12.83 1.31
N SER A 125 -2.07 -12.08 2.28
CA SER A 125 -2.28 -12.30 3.71
C SER A 125 -2.53 -10.98 4.41
N PHE A 126 -3.64 -10.89 5.15
CA PHE A 126 -4.02 -9.71 5.90
C PHE A 126 -4.36 -10.06 7.35
N ARG A 127 -3.87 -9.23 8.27
CA ARG A 127 -4.06 -9.34 9.72
C ARG A 127 -4.71 -8.04 10.19
N PRO A 128 -6.00 -8.06 10.57
CA PRO A 128 -6.77 -6.86 10.88
C PRO A 128 -6.55 -6.34 12.32
N ASP A 129 -5.63 -6.94 13.08
CA ASP A 129 -5.38 -6.65 14.49
C ASP A 129 -6.64 -6.77 15.37
N GLY A 130 -7.28 -7.94 15.28
CA GLY A 130 -8.45 -8.29 16.10
C GLY A 130 -9.77 -7.63 15.70
N GLN A 131 -9.79 -6.78 14.67
CA GLN A 131 -11.04 -6.17 14.16
C GLN A 131 -11.90 -7.14 13.35
N SER A 132 -11.31 -8.19 12.79
CA SER A 132 -12.00 -9.25 12.05
C SER A 132 -11.14 -10.51 12.05
N ALA A 133 -11.57 -11.54 11.33
CA ALA A 133 -10.75 -12.72 11.10
C ALA A 133 -9.57 -12.41 10.17
N ASP A 134 -8.44 -13.09 10.42
CA ASP A 134 -7.33 -13.15 9.48
C ASP A 134 -7.81 -13.65 8.11
N SER A 135 -7.21 -13.12 7.05
CA SER A 135 -7.57 -13.45 5.68
C SER A 135 -6.35 -13.82 4.87
N ASP A 136 -6.32 -15.05 4.36
CA ASP A 136 -5.31 -15.55 3.44
C ASP A 136 -6.00 -16.00 2.14
N GLN A 137 -5.49 -15.56 0.98
CA GLN A 137 -6.08 -15.85 -0.32
C GLN A 137 -5.01 -16.20 -1.35
N VAL A 138 -5.35 -17.11 -2.26
CA VAL A 138 -4.58 -17.41 -3.47
C VAL A 138 -5.37 -17.01 -4.70
N ILE A 139 -4.68 -16.40 -5.67
CA ILE A 139 -5.23 -15.94 -6.95
C ILE A 139 -4.36 -16.52 -8.08
N PHE A 140 -5.01 -17.01 -9.14
CA PHE A 140 -4.42 -17.60 -10.35
C PHE A 140 -4.93 -16.89 -11.60
#